data_AF-A0A1G4IB41-F1
#
_entry.id   AF-A0A1G4IB41-F1
#
_cell.length_a   1.000
_cell.length_b   1.000
_cell.length_c   1.000
_cell.angle_alpha   90.00
_cell.angle_beta   90.00
_cell.angle_gamma   90.00
#
_symmetry.space_group_name_H-M   'P 1'
#
loop_
_entity.id
_entity.type
_entity.pdbx_description
1 polymer ?
#
loop_
_entity_poly.entity_id
_entity_poly.type
_entity_poly.pdbx_seq_one_letter_code
_entity_poly.pdbx_strand_id
1 'polypeptide(L)'
;MARIHATVKSEPGATYLGACCQNRCDGDQANGQCVKFTGDSAKSTTVFDSLPWVNKVNDAIKTIRQSEEATRQAKIIKAQLETELLAIRASVNSIRHRRKVKDSRQVADSAIGPERYSKTCEAHHARKDNCTKANCNYDATTADGKKCKPKPGSETTTKKTAEKEAETKT
;
A
#
# COMPACT_ATOMS: atom_id res chain seq x y z
N MET A 1 -30.55 27.17 3.51
CA MET A 1 -32.03 27.16 3.54
C MET A 1 -32.63 27.41 4.92
N ALA A 2 -32.17 26.78 5.99
CA ALA A 2 -32.70 27.03 7.35
C ALA A 2 -32.80 28.53 7.72
N ARG A 3 -31.75 29.32 7.44
CA ARG A 3 -31.76 30.78 7.68
C ARG A 3 -32.81 31.53 6.86
N ILE A 4 -33.01 31.15 5.59
CA ILE A 4 -34.02 31.77 4.72
C ILE A 4 -35.40 31.41 5.24
N HIS A 5 -35.63 30.14 5.57
CA HIS A 5 -36.88 29.65 6.12
C HIS A 5 -37.26 30.32 7.46
N ALA A 6 -36.27 30.68 8.29
CA ALA A 6 -36.49 31.43 9.52
C ALA A 6 -37.00 32.87 9.30
N THR A 7 -36.82 33.41 8.10
CA THR A 7 -37.35 34.73 7.70
C THR A 7 -38.66 34.64 6.94
N VAL A 8 -39.21 33.43 6.76
CA VAL A 8 -40.50 33.22 6.12
C VAL A 8 -41.61 33.38 7.15
N LYS A 9 -42.58 34.24 6.84
CA LYS A 9 -43.78 34.46 7.65
C LYS A 9 -45.00 34.05 6.83
N SER A 10 -45.87 33.20 7.39
CA SER A 10 -47.11 32.79 6.73
C SER A 10 -48.33 33.34 7.44
N GLU A 11 -49.24 33.92 6.67
CA GLU A 11 -50.57 34.36 7.08
C GLU A 11 -51.61 33.69 6.17
N PRO A 12 -52.90 33.68 6.55
CA PRO A 12 -53.93 33.09 5.69
C PRO A 12 -53.93 33.77 4.32
N GLY A 13 -53.79 32.98 3.25
CA GLY A 13 -53.80 33.44 1.86
C GLY A 13 -52.46 33.99 1.34
N ALA A 14 -51.42 34.11 2.18
CA ALA A 14 -50.11 34.59 1.73
C ALA A 14 -48.92 34.18 2.61
N THR A 15 -47.81 33.87 1.95
CA THR A 15 -46.49 33.67 2.55
C THR A 15 -45.57 34.83 2.17
N TYR A 16 -44.77 35.30 3.13
CA TYR A 16 -43.88 36.44 2.99
C TYR A 16 -42.44 36.01 3.25
N LEU A 17 -41.51 36.45 2.40
CA LEU A 17 -40.07 36.35 2.63
C LEU A 17 -39.52 37.75 2.89
N GLY A 18 -38.89 37.96 4.05
CA GLY A 18 -38.32 39.26 4.46
C GLY A 18 -39.18 40.02 5.47
N ALA A 19 -38.89 41.31 5.65
CA ALA A 19 -39.56 42.14 6.67
C ALA A 19 -40.96 42.56 6.19
N CYS A 20 -42.01 42.04 6.83
CA CYS A 20 -43.42 42.33 6.52
C CYS A 20 -44.13 42.90 7.75
N CYS A 21 -44.64 44.12 7.65
CA CYS A 21 -45.30 44.85 8.74
C CYS A 21 -46.82 44.93 8.57
N GLN A 22 -47.33 45.01 7.33
CA GLN A 22 -48.77 45.18 7.04
C GLN A 22 -49.33 44.29 5.92
N ASN A 23 -48.78 43.09 5.73
CA ASN A 23 -49.23 42.13 4.69
C ASN A 23 -49.11 42.67 3.25
N ARG A 24 -48.27 43.69 3.07
CA ARG A 24 -47.94 44.36 1.81
C ARG A 24 -46.43 44.29 1.59
N CYS A 25 -46.03 44.16 0.33
CA CYS A 25 -44.64 44.09 -0.10
C CYS A 25 -44.42 45.04 -1.27
N ASP A 26 -44.63 46.33 -1.03
CA ASP A 26 -44.46 47.41 -2.01
C ASP A 26 -43.18 48.22 -1.78
N GLY A 27 -42.39 47.88 -0.76
CA GLY A 27 -41.13 48.54 -0.44
C GLY A 27 -41.29 49.80 0.40
N ASP A 28 -42.52 50.20 0.74
CA ASP A 28 -42.78 51.30 1.66
C ASP A 28 -42.33 50.94 3.10
N GLN A 29 -41.82 51.93 3.82
CA GLN A 29 -41.27 51.74 5.17
C GLN A 29 -42.31 51.22 6.16
N ALA A 30 -43.58 51.61 6.02
CA ALA A 30 -44.66 51.16 6.90
C ALA A 30 -45.20 49.77 6.53
N ASN A 31 -45.02 49.34 5.28
CA ASN A 31 -45.61 48.13 4.73
C ASN A 31 -44.64 46.93 4.74
N GLY A 32 -43.41 47.14 4.27
CA GLY A 32 -42.34 46.15 4.31
C GLY A 32 -41.56 45.99 3.01
N GLN A 33 -40.30 45.60 3.16
CA GLN A 33 -39.42 45.14 2.08
C GLN A 33 -39.41 43.61 2.11
N CYS A 34 -40.32 43.03 1.34
CA CYS A 34 -40.54 41.59 1.32
C CYS A 34 -40.94 41.11 -0.08
N VAL A 35 -41.01 39.78 -0.23
CA VAL A 35 -41.65 39.14 -1.37
C VAL A 35 -42.91 38.44 -0.88
N LYS A 36 -44.05 38.72 -1.50
CA LYS A 36 -45.34 38.09 -1.20
C LYS A 36 -45.62 36.97 -2.19
N PHE A 37 -45.86 35.77 -1.68
CA PHE A 37 -46.35 34.62 -2.41
C PHE A 37 -47.81 34.40 -2.03
N THR A 38 -48.72 34.59 -2.99
CA THR A 38 -50.16 34.37 -2.77
C THR A 38 -50.49 32.88 -2.88
N GLY A 39 -51.36 32.40 -2.00
CA GLY A 39 -51.80 31.00 -2.01
C GLY A 39 -51.96 30.45 -0.61
N ASP A 40 -52.60 29.28 -0.53
CA ASP A 40 -52.91 28.50 0.68
C ASP A 40 -53.77 29.26 1.71
N SER A 41 -54.98 28.74 1.98
CA SER A 41 -55.92 29.38 2.93
C SER A 41 -55.49 29.18 4.39
N ALA A 42 -54.55 28.26 4.64
CA ALA A 42 -53.97 28.01 5.95
C ALA A 42 -52.67 28.81 6.17
N LYS A 43 -52.29 29.03 7.44
CA LYS A 43 -50.97 29.57 7.79
C LYS A 43 -49.90 28.50 7.55
N SER A 44 -49.42 28.39 6.31
CA SER A 44 -48.50 27.33 5.87
C SER A 44 -47.29 27.88 5.12
N THR A 45 -46.14 27.22 5.23
CA THR A 45 -44.95 27.49 4.40
C THR A 45 -44.94 26.71 3.09
N THR A 46 -45.94 25.84 2.84
CA THR A 46 -46.02 24.99 1.63
C THR A 46 -45.85 25.79 0.34
N VAL A 47 -46.42 27.00 0.26
CA VAL A 47 -46.27 27.88 -0.92
C VAL A 47 -44.80 28.21 -1.15
N PHE A 48 -44.07 28.61 -0.10
CA PHE A 48 -42.64 28.88 -0.18
C PHE A 48 -41.85 27.61 -0.52
N ASP A 49 -42.15 26.49 0.13
CA ASP A 49 -41.46 25.21 -0.10
C ASP A 49 -41.67 24.67 -1.52
N SER A 50 -42.80 25.00 -2.16
CA SER A 50 -43.10 24.61 -3.54
C SER A 50 -42.33 25.43 -4.60
N LEU A 51 -41.71 26.54 -4.23
CA LEU A 51 -41.05 27.43 -5.20
C LEU A 51 -39.89 26.70 -5.90
N PRO A 52 -39.79 26.76 -7.24
CA PRO A 52 -38.77 26.02 -7.98
C PRO A 52 -37.33 26.33 -7.55
N TRP A 53 -37.04 27.58 -7.18
CA TRP A 53 -35.71 27.96 -6.71
C TRP A 53 -35.41 27.42 -5.31
N VAL A 54 -36.41 27.29 -4.43
CA VAL A 54 -36.27 26.71 -3.09
C VAL A 54 -35.87 25.25 -3.20
N ASN A 55 -36.56 24.51 -4.06
CA ASN A 55 -36.24 23.11 -4.35
C ASN A 55 -34.83 22.96 -4.93
N LYS A 56 -34.46 23.77 -5.94
CA LYS A 56 -33.10 23.74 -6.51
C LYS A 56 -32.01 24.01 -5.50
N VAL A 57 -32.21 24.94 -4.56
CA VAL A 57 -31.21 25.24 -3.51
C VAL A 57 -31.13 24.09 -2.50
N ASN A 58 -32.26 23.49 -2.12
CA ASN A 58 -32.27 22.31 -1.26
C ASN A 58 -31.56 21.12 -1.90
N ASP A 59 -31.79 20.88 -3.20
CA ASP A 59 -31.11 19.84 -3.97
C ASP A 59 -29.61 20.09 -4.02
N ALA A 60 -29.18 21.33 -4.31
CA ALA A 60 -27.77 21.69 -4.31
C ALA A 60 -27.11 21.44 -2.94
N ILE A 61 -27.77 21.81 -1.84
CA ILE A 61 -27.29 21.52 -0.48
C ILE A 61 -27.13 20.02 -0.25
N LYS A 62 -28.11 19.21 -0.68
CA LYS A 62 -28.07 17.75 -0.56
C LYS A 62 -26.89 17.17 -1.36
N THR A 63 -26.72 17.59 -2.61
CA THR A 63 -25.63 17.14 -3.47
C THR A 63 -24.27 17.50 -2.89
N ILE A 64 -24.10 18.72 -2.36
CA ILE A 64 -22.84 19.14 -1.72
C ILE A 64 -22.53 18.23 -0.53
N ARG A 65 -23.50 18.00 0.37
CA ARG A 65 -23.30 17.12 1.54
C ARG A 65 -22.93 15.69 1.15
N GLN A 66 -23.59 15.15 0.11
CA GLN A 66 -23.27 13.82 -0.40
C GLN A 66 -21.85 13.77 -0.99
N SER A 67 -21.45 14.80 -1.73
CA SER A 67 -20.09 14.92 -2.28
C SER A 67 -19.03 15.01 -1.18
N GLU A 68 -19.28 15.79 -0.13
CA GLU A 68 -18.37 15.91 1.02
C GLU A 68 -18.19 14.57 1.74
N GLU A 69 -19.29 13.84 1.98
CA GLU A 69 -19.24 12.53 2.62
C GLU A 69 -18.52 11.50 1.73
N ALA A 70 -18.84 11.44 0.44
CA ALA A 70 -18.15 10.57 -0.51
C ALA A 70 -16.63 10.86 -0.55
N THR A 71 -16.25 12.15 -0.52
CA THR A 71 -14.85 12.57 -0.48
C THR A 71 -14.17 12.14 0.83
N ARG A 72 -14.86 12.23 1.96
CA ARG A 72 -14.37 11.74 3.25
C ARG A 72 -14.12 10.24 3.22
N GLN A 73 -15.08 9.46 2.73
CA GLN A 73 -14.94 8.00 2.60
C GLN A 73 -13.80 7.62 1.66
N ALA A 74 -13.69 8.30 0.51
CA ALA A 74 -12.59 8.06 -0.43
C ALA A 74 -11.21 8.31 0.19
N LYS A 75 -11.07 9.34 1.04
CA LYS A 75 -9.81 9.58 1.78
C LYS A 75 -9.47 8.45 2.75
N ILE A 76 -10.46 7.90 3.45
CA ILE A 76 -10.27 6.77 4.37
C ILE A 76 -9.81 5.53 3.60
N ILE A 77 -10.52 5.18 2.51
CA ILE A 77 -10.18 4.03 1.67
C ILE A 77 -8.78 4.19 1.07
N LYS A 78 -8.44 5.40 0.60
CA LYS A 78 -7.11 5.68 0.07
C LYS A 78 -6.02 5.44 1.13
N ALA A 79 -6.21 5.92 2.35
CA ALA A 79 -5.25 5.74 3.44
C ALA A 79 -5.08 4.25 3.83
N GLN A 80 -6.17 3.49 3.83
CA GLN A 80 -6.12 2.04 4.04
C GLN A 80 -5.34 1.35 2.92
N LEU A 81 -5.61 1.68 1.65
CA LEU A 81 -4.91 1.10 0.51
C LEU A 81 -3.41 1.43 0.51
N GLU A 82 -3.03 2.66 0.87
CA GLU A 82 -1.62 3.04 1.02
C GLU A 82 -0.92 2.23 2.13
N THR A 83 -1.61 1.98 3.24
CA THR A 83 -1.10 1.16 4.35
C THR A 83 -0.89 -0.29 3.90
N GLU A 84 -1.88 -0.90 3.24
CA GLU A 84 -1.78 -2.26 2.71
C GLU A 84 -0.66 -2.38 1.67
N LEU A 85 -0.52 -1.39 0.79
CA LEU A 85 0.55 -1.34 -0.20
C LEU A 85 1.94 -1.31 0.46
N LEU A 86 2.10 -0.56 1.54
CA LEU A 86 3.35 -0.54 2.32
C LEU A 86 3.62 -1.89 2.98
N ALA A 87 2.60 -2.55 3.54
CA ALA A 87 2.73 -3.88 4.13
C ALA A 87 3.15 -4.93 3.08
N ILE A 88 2.53 -4.91 1.90
CA ILE A 88 2.90 -5.78 0.77
C ILE A 88 4.34 -5.51 0.32
N ARG A 89 4.75 -4.24 0.19
CA ARG A 89 6.14 -3.91 -0.18
C ARG A 89 7.14 -4.41 0.86
N ALA A 90 6.83 -4.25 2.15
CA ALA A 90 7.68 -4.75 3.23
C ALA A 90 7.79 -6.28 3.20
N SER A 91 6.68 -6.99 2.99
CA SER A 91 6.67 -8.45 2.92
C SER A 91 7.49 -8.97 1.73
N VAL A 92 7.31 -8.40 0.54
CA VAL A 92 8.10 -8.74 -0.66
C VAL A 92 9.59 -8.48 -0.44
N ASN A 93 9.95 -7.35 0.17
CA ASN A 93 11.35 -7.04 0.50
C ASN A 93 11.93 -8.06 1.49
N SER A 94 11.18 -8.46 2.51
CA SER A 94 11.62 -9.48 3.48
C SER A 94 11.85 -10.85 2.83
N ILE A 95 10.99 -11.27 1.88
CA ILE A 95 11.14 -12.52 1.13
C ILE A 95 12.40 -12.46 0.27
N ARG A 96 12.60 -11.35 -0.44
CA ARG A 96 13.79 -11.13 -1.28
C ARG A 96 15.07 -11.17 -0.46
N HIS A 97 15.07 -10.52 0.71
CA HIS A 97 16.21 -10.53 1.61
C HIS A 97 16.50 -11.94 2.14
N ARG A 98 15.47 -12.67 2.58
CA ARG A 98 15.62 -14.09 2.99
C ARG A 98 16.18 -14.97 1.88
N ARG A 99 15.72 -14.81 0.63
CA ARG A 99 16.28 -15.53 -0.53
C ARG A 99 17.76 -15.22 -0.72
N LYS A 100 18.15 -13.93 -0.75
CA LYS A 100 19.57 -13.53 -0.85
C LYS A 100 20.43 -14.15 0.25
N VAL A 101 19.95 -14.15 1.49
CA VAL A 101 20.68 -14.76 2.62
C VAL A 101 20.78 -16.28 2.46
N LYS A 102 19.71 -16.96 2.01
CA LYS A 102 19.74 -18.40 1.74
C LYS A 102 20.71 -18.75 0.63
N ASP A 103 20.68 -18.02 -0.50
CA ASP A 103 21.59 -18.23 -1.62
C ASP A 103 23.05 -17.99 -1.18
N SER A 104 23.30 -16.91 -0.41
CA SER A 104 24.62 -16.64 0.15
C SER A 104 25.10 -17.72 1.11
N ARG A 105 24.21 -18.32 1.93
CA ARG A 105 24.55 -19.46 2.79
C ARG A 105 24.82 -20.72 1.97
N GLN A 106 24.04 -21.00 0.93
CA GLN A 106 24.31 -22.15 0.05
C GLN A 106 25.64 -22.00 -0.69
N VAL A 107 25.99 -20.79 -1.13
CA VAL A 107 27.31 -20.51 -1.71
C VAL A 107 28.41 -20.66 -0.66
N ALA A 108 28.21 -20.16 0.56
CA ALA A 108 29.19 -20.34 1.65
C ALA A 108 29.36 -21.82 2.04
N ASP A 109 28.28 -22.59 2.19
CA ASP A 109 28.34 -24.03 2.49
C ASP A 109 28.95 -24.83 1.33
N SER A 110 28.71 -24.43 0.08
CA SER A 110 29.38 -25.02 -1.09
C SER A 110 30.85 -24.59 -1.21
N ALA A 111 31.22 -23.43 -0.64
CA ALA A 111 32.60 -22.95 -0.52
C ALA A 111 33.32 -23.54 0.70
N ILE A 112 32.61 -24.12 1.67
CA ILE A 112 33.12 -25.20 2.54
C ILE A 112 33.22 -26.49 1.70
N GLY A 113 33.75 -26.36 0.49
CA GLY A 113 34.04 -27.44 -0.44
C GLY A 113 35.45 -28.00 -0.17
N PRO A 114 36.07 -28.65 -1.18
CA PRO A 114 37.13 -29.67 -1.05
C PRO A 114 38.33 -29.33 -0.16
N GLU A 115 38.58 -28.05 0.16
CA GLU A 115 39.69 -27.61 1.02
C GLU A 115 39.58 -28.11 2.48
N ARG A 116 38.40 -28.10 3.12
CA ARG A 116 38.26 -28.68 4.48
C ARG A 116 38.44 -30.20 4.47
N TYR A 117 37.93 -30.85 3.43
CA TYR A 117 38.04 -32.29 3.28
C TYR A 117 39.49 -32.71 2.97
N SER A 118 40.22 -31.96 2.14
CA SER A 118 41.66 -32.13 1.90
C SER A 118 42.46 -32.00 3.20
N LYS A 119 42.27 -30.91 3.95
CA LYS A 119 42.94 -30.70 5.26
C LYS A 119 42.62 -31.81 6.27
N THR A 120 41.40 -32.34 6.24
CA THR A 120 41.00 -33.45 7.14
C THR A 120 41.71 -34.76 6.77
N CYS A 121 41.84 -35.08 5.47
CA CYS A 121 42.57 -36.27 5.01
C CYS A 121 44.08 -36.16 5.26
N GLU A 122 44.66 -34.97 5.03
CA GLU A 122 46.09 -34.68 5.22
C GLU A 122 46.55 -34.87 6.68
N ALA A 123 45.64 -34.73 7.65
CA ALA A 123 45.94 -34.95 9.07
C ALA A 123 46.09 -36.44 9.47
N HIS A 124 45.79 -37.40 8.58
CA HIS A 124 45.64 -38.82 8.93
C HIS A 124 46.56 -39.78 8.14
N HIS A 125 47.72 -39.33 7.68
CA HIS A 125 48.68 -40.18 6.93
C HIS A 125 49.24 -41.35 7.74
N ALA A 126 49.32 -41.25 9.07
CA ALA A 126 50.00 -42.23 9.91
C ALA A 126 49.23 -43.54 10.13
N ARG A 127 47.89 -43.54 9.98
CA ARG A 127 47.05 -44.70 10.31
C ARG A 127 45.93 -44.89 9.30
N LYS A 128 45.89 -46.07 8.68
CA LYS A 128 44.83 -46.47 7.74
C LYS A 128 43.44 -46.31 8.35
N ASP A 129 43.24 -46.74 9.59
CA ASP A 129 41.94 -46.69 10.27
C ASP A 129 41.44 -45.26 10.50
N ASN A 130 42.34 -44.32 10.79
CA ASN A 130 41.95 -42.92 10.99
C ASN A 130 41.66 -42.26 9.64
N CYS A 131 42.42 -42.60 8.60
CA CYS A 131 42.18 -42.13 7.23
C CYS A 131 40.82 -42.60 6.69
N THR A 132 40.48 -43.88 6.86
CA THR A 132 39.19 -44.42 6.40
C THR A 132 38.01 -43.91 7.23
N LYS A 133 38.19 -43.72 8.55
CA LYS A 133 37.19 -43.07 9.42
C LYS A 133 36.90 -41.61 9.02
N ALA A 134 37.90 -40.89 8.53
CA ALA A 134 37.74 -39.56 7.94
C ALA A 134 37.11 -39.59 6.53
N ASN A 135 36.68 -40.76 6.07
CA ASN A 135 36.06 -41.01 4.78
C ASN A 135 36.98 -40.78 3.58
N CYS A 136 38.31 -40.80 3.77
CA CYS A 136 39.35 -40.62 2.76
C CYS A 136 39.83 -41.95 2.16
N ASN A 137 40.66 -41.92 1.12
CA ASN A 137 41.31 -43.08 0.54
C ASN A 137 42.75 -43.24 1.06
N TYR A 138 43.10 -44.45 1.52
CA TYR A 138 44.43 -44.74 2.03
C TYR A 138 45.27 -45.53 1.03
N ASP A 139 46.41 -44.98 0.65
CA ASP A 139 47.37 -45.59 -0.27
C ASP A 139 48.73 -45.79 0.42
N ALA A 140 48.99 -47.03 0.81
CA ALA A 140 50.23 -47.43 1.49
C ALA A 140 51.47 -47.38 0.58
N THR A 141 51.27 -47.32 -0.74
CA THR A 141 52.33 -47.44 -1.75
C THR A 141 52.96 -46.10 -2.15
N THR A 142 52.42 -45.00 -1.60
CA THR A 142 52.93 -43.65 -1.82
C THR A 142 54.32 -43.45 -1.22
N ALA A 143 55.29 -43.07 -2.04
CA ALA A 143 56.69 -42.86 -1.65
C ALA A 143 56.92 -41.55 -0.86
N ASP A 144 56.02 -40.57 -1.02
CA ASP A 144 56.06 -39.25 -0.38
C ASP A 144 55.49 -39.24 1.05
N GLY A 145 55.07 -40.40 1.58
CA GLY A 145 54.52 -40.54 2.93
C GLY A 145 53.10 -40.00 3.10
N LYS A 146 52.52 -39.37 2.07
CA LYS A 146 51.16 -38.83 2.06
C LYS A 146 50.12 -39.90 1.73
N LYS A 147 50.02 -40.86 2.63
CA LYS A 147 49.25 -42.10 2.45
C LYS A 147 47.73 -41.93 2.54
N CYS A 148 47.22 -40.74 2.82
CA CYS A 148 45.79 -40.49 2.99
C CYS A 148 45.36 -39.31 2.11
N LYS A 149 44.47 -39.55 1.16
CA LYS A 149 44.03 -38.54 0.18
C LYS A 149 42.50 -38.52 0.08
N PRO A 150 41.90 -37.38 -0.29
CA PRO A 150 40.50 -37.30 -0.68
C PRO A 150 40.11 -38.39 -1.70
N LYS A 151 38.87 -38.91 -1.61
CA LYS A 151 38.36 -39.86 -2.62
C LYS A 151 38.12 -39.14 -3.96
N PRO A 152 38.42 -39.78 -5.11
CA PRO A 152 38.16 -39.20 -6.42
C PRO A 152 36.65 -38.94 -6.60
N GLY A 153 36.30 -37.71 -7.00
CA GLY A 153 34.91 -37.24 -7.12
C GLY A 153 34.40 -36.39 -5.94
N SER A 154 35.17 -36.21 -4.86
CA SER A 154 34.85 -35.22 -3.81
C SER A 154 35.36 -33.81 -4.12
N GLU A 155 36.14 -33.66 -5.19
CA GLU A 155 36.56 -32.37 -5.74
C GLU A 155 35.59 -32.02 -6.86
N THR A 156 34.62 -31.15 -6.59
CA THR A 156 33.89 -30.48 -7.67
C THR A 156 34.90 -29.69 -8.48
N THR A 157 35.12 -30.16 -9.70
CA THR A 157 36.00 -29.60 -10.74
C THR A 157 35.86 -28.07 -10.78
N THR A 158 36.82 -27.34 -10.21
CA THR A 158 37.03 -25.94 -10.60
C THR A 158 37.77 -25.99 -11.94
N LYS A 159 37.05 -26.25 -13.03
CA LYS A 159 37.62 -26.06 -14.37
C LYS A 159 37.77 -24.56 -14.58
N LYS A 160 39.00 -24.11 -14.37
CA LYS A 160 39.62 -22.87 -14.86
C LYS A 160 38.92 -22.33 -16.11
N THR A 161 38.37 -21.13 -16.03
CA THR A 161 38.20 -20.24 -17.19
C THR A 161 38.53 -18.81 -16.73
N ALA A 162 39.83 -18.58 -16.52
CA ALA A 162 40.48 -17.35 -16.95
C ALA A 162 41.31 -17.82 -18.17
N GLU A 163 41.35 -17.19 -19.34
CA GLU A 163 41.26 -15.77 -19.68
C GLU A 163 41.41 -15.68 -21.22
N LYS A 164 40.66 -14.77 -21.87
CA LYS A 164 40.81 -14.17 -23.22
C LYS A 164 39.44 -13.62 -23.61
N GLU A 165 39.19 -12.39 -24.03
CA GLU A 165 39.94 -11.20 -24.40
C GLU A 165 38.88 -10.07 -24.32
N ALA A 166 39.14 -8.95 -23.66
CA ALA A 166 39.38 -7.65 -24.28
C ALA A 166 38.47 -7.29 -25.49
N GLU A 167 37.71 -6.19 -25.31
CA GLU A 167 37.24 -5.22 -26.33
C GLU A 167 37.02 -5.69 -27.78
N THR A 168 35.79 -5.55 -28.33
CA THR A 168 35.50 -4.50 -29.35
C THR A 168 34.00 -4.39 -29.69
N LYS A 169 33.48 -3.19 -29.45
CA LYS A 169 32.54 -2.40 -30.25
C LYS A 169 32.20 -2.93 -31.66
N THR A 170 30.91 -3.04 -32.00
CA THR A 170 30.24 -2.47 -33.21
C THR A 170 28.74 -2.47 -32.98
#